data_AF-A0A2H3DM53-F1
#
_entry.id   AF-A0A2H3DM53-F1
#
_cell.length_a   1.000
_cell.length_b   1.000
_cell.length_c   1.000
_cell.angle_alpha   90.00
_cell.angle_beta   90.00
_cell.angle_gamma   90.00
#
_symmetry.space_group_name_H-M   'P 1'
#
loop_
_entity.id
_entity.type
_entity.pdbx_description
1 polymer ?
#
loop_
_entity_poly.entity_id
_entity_poly.type
_entity_poly.pdbx_seq_one_letter_code
_entity_poly.pdbx_strand_id
1 'polypeptide(L)'
;MPITKLADQLVLPALMQLEVQCSVGDAGRDPRQTFTAIRELLQQSKAPITVLYFEHGRILTADILHVLHNAPTLEDIRLTDIDEGAVADQVFFDLTLKPDKLALVPRLHTLHLSGALLLHMHTFRDMLKSCRTVADICSPPVRRLAEVKLCRFIRAADEQRLAPIIRRSANSLRIYSNQDLEVTVNYRVVKMKDLCKANLMKISSISSWNRVLP
;
A
#
# COMPACT_ATOMS: atom_id res chain seq x y z
N MET A 1 22.10 -0.09 -12.32
CA MET A 1 22.00 -1.52 -11.98
C MET A 1 20.56 -1.80 -11.57
N PRO A 2 19.91 -2.87 -12.07
CA PRO A 2 18.53 -3.19 -11.68
C PRO A 2 18.46 -3.48 -10.18
N ILE A 3 17.41 -3.01 -9.49
CA ILE A 3 17.23 -3.24 -8.03
C ILE A 3 17.23 -4.73 -7.69
N THR A 4 16.79 -5.58 -8.62
CA THR A 4 16.74 -7.04 -8.45
C THR A 4 18.11 -7.60 -8.11
N LYS A 5 19.14 -7.22 -8.88
CA LYS A 5 20.52 -7.68 -8.64
C LYS A 5 21.13 -7.12 -7.35
N LEU A 6 20.73 -5.93 -6.93
CA LEU A 6 21.19 -5.32 -5.69
C LEU A 6 20.52 -5.98 -4.49
N ALA A 7 19.20 -6.17 -4.55
CA ALA A 7 18.40 -6.79 -3.51
C ALA A 7 18.88 -8.21 -3.19
N ASP A 8 19.23 -9.00 -4.21
CA ASP A 8 19.75 -10.37 -4.05
C ASP A 8 21.06 -10.45 -3.25
N GLN A 9 21.79 -9.35 -3.11
CA GLN A 9 23.09 -9.30 -2.43
C GLN A 9 23.05 -8.60 -1.07
N LEU A 10 21.90 -8.01 -0.71
CA LEU A 10 21.75 -7.22 0.50
C LEU A 10 21.03 -8.02 1.59
N VAL A 11 21.56 -7.95 2.81
CA VAL A 11 20.90 -8.41 4.02
C VAL A 11 20.88 -7.24 4.99
N LEU A 12 19.68 -6.72 5.28
CA LEU A 12 19.47 -5.48 6.02
C LEU A 12 18.63 -5.76 7.28
N PRO A 13 19.16 -6.46 8.28
CA PRO A 13 18.36 -6.95 9.42
C PRO A 13 17.82 -5.83 10.31
N ALA A 14 18.39 -4.62 10.24
CA ALA A 14 17.95 -3.44 10.96
C ALA A 14 17.11 -2.48 10.09
N LEU A 15 16.63 -2.91 8.91
CA LEU A 15 15.86 -2.05 8.02
C LEU A 15 14.47 -1.74 8.63
N MET A 16 14.30 -0.50 9.07
CA MET A 16 13.03 -0.01 9.63
C MET A 16 12.16 0.65 8.57
N GLN A 17 12.75 1.26 7.54
CA GLN A 17 12.02 2.07 6.57
C GLN A 17 12.57 1.77 5.18
N LEU A 18 11.66 1.51 4.24
CA LEU A 18 12.01 1.32 2.84
C LEU A 18 11.14 2.20 1.98
N GLU A 19 11.79 3.12 1.26
CA GLU A 19 11.14 3.99 0.30
C GLU A 19 11.73 3.73 -1.08
N VAL A 20 10.88 3.34 -2.02
CA VAL A 20 11.28 3.07 -3.40
C VAL A 20 10.40 3.88 -4.33
N GLN A 21 11.00 4.94 -4.84
CA GLN A 21 10.45 5.68 -5.96
C GLN A 21 10.97 5.04 -7.24
N CYS A 22 10.07 4.43 -8.00
CA CYS A 22 10.38 3.90 -9.32
C CYS A 22 10.62 5.07 -10.29
N SER A 23 10.66 4.81 -11.59
CA SER A 23 10.89 5.81 -12.64
C SER A 23 9.79 6.91 -12.73
N VAL A 24 9.56 7.69 -11.67
CA VAL A 24 8.55 8.74 -11.57
C VAL A 24 8.82 9.82 -12.61
N GLY A 25 7.84 10.07 -13.49
CA GLY A 25 7.95 11.04 -14.59
C GLY A 25 8.32 10.43 -15.93
N ASP A 26 8.71 9.16 -15.96
CA ASP A 26 8.81 8.40 -17.19
C ASP A 26 7.44 7.86 -17.64
N ALA A 27 7.29 7.62 -18.94
CA ALA A 27 6.04 7.09 -19.46
C ALA A 27 5.74 5.65 -19.00
N GLY A 28 6.75 4.94 -18.48
CA GLY A 28 6.67 3.53 -18.12
C GLY A 28 6.95 3.24 -16.65
N ARG A 29 6.21 2.27 -16.11
CA ARG A 29 6.32 1.77 -14.73
C ARG A 29 7.41 0.74 -14.60
N ASP A 30 8.03 0.68 -13.44
CA ASP A 30 8.97 -0.40 -13.14
C ASP A 30 8.24 -1.75 -13.13
N PRO A 31 8.88 -2.82 -13.63
CA PRO A 31 8.25 -4.11 -13.81
C PRO A 31 7.97 -4.78 -12.46
N ARG A 32 7.06 -5.76 -12.44
CA ARG A 32 6.58 -6.43 -11.20
C ARG A 32 7.72 -7.02 -10.37
N GLN A 33 8.76 -7.50 -11.04
CA GLN A 33 9.98 -8.07 -10.45
C GLN A 33 10.67 -7.10 -9.47
N THR A 34 10.48 -5.80 -9.65
CA THR A 34 10.96 -4.75 -8.73
C THR A 34 10.41 -4.95 -7.33
N PHE A 35 9.08 -5.05 -7.22
CA PHE A 35 8.42 -5.26 -5.93
C PHE A 35 8.64 -6.68 -5.42
N THR A 36 8.72 -7.67 -6.30
CA THR A 36 9.08 -9.04 -5.93
C THR A 36 10.46 -9.12 -5.26
N ALA A 37 11.46 -8.40 -5.80
CA ALA A 37 12.79 -8.32 -5.20
C ALA A 37 12.79 -7.58 -3.85
N ILE A 38 11.96 -6.54 -3.70
CA ILE A 38 11.75 -5.87 -2.41
C ILE A 38 11.17 -6.85 -1.38
N ARG A 39 10.12 -7.59 -1.74
CA ARG A 39 9.53 -8.63 -0.89
C ARG A 39 10.58 -9.66 -0.46
N GLU A 40 11.40 -10.13 -1.39
CA GLU A 40 12.47 -11.10 -1.12
C GLU A 40 13.55 -10.53 -0.20
N LEU A 41 13.98 -9.29 -0.43
CA LEU A 41 14.91 -8.58 0.44
C LEU A 41 14.38 -8.49 1.88
N LEU A 42 13.12 -8.11 2.06
CA LEU A 42 12.48 -8.01 3.39
C LEU A 42 12.43 -9.38 4.07
N GLN A 43 12.06 -10.43 3.32
CA GLN A 43 11.99 -11.79 3.82
C GLN A 43 13.37 -12.32 4.23
N GLN A 44 14.40 -12.14 3.40
CA GLN A 44 15.76 -12.57 3.67
C GLN A 44 16.37 -11.81 4.85
N SER A 45 16.12 -10.51 4.92
CA SER A 45 16.64 -9.64 5.98
C SER A 45 15.95 -9.88 7.33
N LYS A 46 14.72 -10.43 7.34
CA LYS A 46 13.85 -10.53 8.53
C LYS A 46 13.75 -9.18 9.25
N ALA A 47 13.69 -8.11 8.47
CA ALA A 47 13.80 -6.76 9.00
C ALA A 47 12.51 -6.34 9.72
N PRO A 48 12.60 -5.63 10.87
CA PRO A 48 11.43 -5.12 11.59
C PRO A 48 10.89 -3.84 10.94
N ILE A 49 10.56 -3.92 9.65
CA ILE A 49 10.11 -2.76 8.86
C ILE A 49 8.83 -2.16 9.44
N THR A 50 8.82 -0.84 9.61
CA THR A 50 7.68 -0.05 10.08
C THR A 50 7.10 0.83 8.98
N VAL A 51 7.90 1.23 7.99
CA VAL A 51 7.45 2.09 6.87
C VAL A 51 7.79 1.43 5.54
N LEU A 52 6.77 1.26 4.69
CA LEU A 52 6.94 0.82 3.30
C LEU A 52 6.30 1.82 2.35
N TYR A 53 7.14 2.52 1.60
CA TYR A 53 6.73 3.39 0.50
C TYR A 53 7.17 2.81 -0.85
N PHE A 54 6.22 2.65 -1.76
CA PHE A 54 6.47 2.25 -3.13
C PHE A 54 5.65 3.10 -4.09
N GLU A 55 6.32 3.76 -5.03
CA GLU A 55 5.71 4.70 -5.97
C GLU A 55 6.02 4.32 -7.42
N HIS A 56 5.03 4.46 -8.31
CA HIS A 56 5.18 4.38 -9.77
C HIS A 56 5.68 3.04 -10.33
N GLY A 57 5.33 1.93 -9.68
CA GLY A 57 5.72 0.59 -10.12
C GLY A 57 4.54 -0.36 -10.33
N ARG A 58 4.84 -1.55 -10.83
CA ARG A 58 3.88 -2.66 -10.91
C ARG A 58 4.02 -3.59 -9.72
N ILE A 59 2.91 -4.07 -9.19
CA ILE A 59 2.88 -4.97 -8.01
C ILE A 59 2.01 -6.19 -8.31
N LEU A 60 2.48 -7.37 -7.89
CA LEU A 60 1.62 -8.56 -7.80
C LEU A 60 0.84 -8.54 -6.49
N THR A 61 -0.46 -8.81 -6.54
CA THR A 61 -1.29 -8.93 -5.32
C THR A 61 -0.70 -9.93 -4.32
N ALA A 62 -0.14 -11.03 -4.82
CA ALA A 62 0.51 -12.05 -3.98
C ALA A 62 1.73 -11.48 -3.22
N ASP A 63 2.49 -10.57 -3.83
CA ASP A 63 3.67 -9.99 -3.19
C ASP A 63 3.28 -9.05 -2.05
N ILE A 64 2.26 -8.20 -2.24
CA ILE A 64 1.78 -7.33 -1.16
C ILE A 64 1.15 -8.13 -0.03
N LEU A 65 0.35 -9.16 -0.34
CA LEU A 65 -0.20 -10.05 0.69
C LEU A 65 0.92 -10.73 1.47
N HIS A 66 1.97 -11.20 0.79
CA HIS A 66 3.12 -11.80 1.45
C HIS A 66 3.80 -10.83 2.42
N VAL A 67 4.00 -9.56 2.01
CA VAL A 67 4.55 -8.53 2.90
C VAL A 67 3.65 -8.31 4.11
N LEU A 68 2.34 -8.15 3.92
CA LEU A 68 1.39 -7.95 5.02
C LEU A 68 1.39 -9.12 6.01
N HIS A 69 1.53 -10.35 5.53
CA HIS A 69 1.59 -11.54 6.40
C HIS A 69 2.89 -11.69 7.16
N ASN A 70 4.01 -11.15 6.67
CA ASN A 70 5.34 -11.38 7.22
C ASN A 70 5.99 -10.15 7.87
N ALA A 71 5.34 -8.99 7.81
CA ALA A 71 5.82 -7.74 8.41
C ALA A 71 4.79 -7.14 9.40
N PRO A 72 4.53 -7.79 10.54
CA PRO A 72 3.53 -7.33 11.52
C PRO A 72 3.92 -6.02 12.23
N THR A 73 5.18 -5.57 12.05
CA THR A 73 5.69 -4.29 12.56
C THR A 73 5.30 -3.09 11.70
N LEU A 74 4.68 -3.29 10.53
CA LEU A 74 4.29 -2.19 9.65
C LEU A 74 3.30 -1.24 10.34
N GLU A 75 3.62 0.05 10.24
CA GLU A 75 2.91 1.18 10.83
C GLU A 75 2.39 2.14 9.75
N ASP A 76 3.16 2.32 8.67
CA ASP A 76 2.84 3.19 7.52
C ASP A 76 3.06 2.44 6.21
N ILE A 77 2.01 2.30 5.40
CA ILE A 77 2.05 1.70 4.08
C ILE A 77 1.58 2.71 3.04
N ARG A 78 2.45 3.02 2.08
CA ARG A 78 2.16 3.92 0.97
C ARG A 78 2.46 3.21 -0.34
N LEU A 79 1.43 2.86 -1.09
CA LEU A 79 1.54 2.31 -2.44
C LEU A 79 0.89 3.31 -3.38
N THR A 80 1.68 4.20 -3.97
CA THR A 80 1.18 5.31 -4.78
C THR A 80 1.50 5.14 -6.25
N ASP A 81 0.59 5.64 -7.09
CA ASP A 81 0.69 5.48 -8.54
C ASP A 81 1.06 4.04 -8.93
N ILE A 82 0.25 3.06 -8.53
CA ILE A 82 0.49 1.63 -8.84
C ILE A 82 -0.39 1.13 -9.99
N ASP A 83 0.03 0.04 -10.61
CA ASP A 83 -0.66 -0.56 -11.75
C ASP A 83 -1.98 -1.25 -11.40
N GLU A 84 -2.68 -1.68 -12.46
CA GLU A 84 -3.92 -2.41 -12.33
C GLU A 84 -3.70 -3.79 -11.72
N GLY A 85 -4.54 -4.13 -10.74
CA GLY A 85 -4.51 -5.44 -10.08
C GLY A 85 -3.52 -5.55 -8.91
N ALA A 86 -2.68 -4.54 -8.65
CA ALA A 86 -1.79 -4.52 -7.50
C ALA A 86 -2.53 -4.73 -6.16
N VAL A 87 -3.61 -3.96 -5.95
CA VAL A 87 -4.45 -4.02 -4.75
C VAL A 87 -5.86 -4.37 -5.15
N ALA A 88 -6.22 -5.63 -4.89
CA ALA A 88 -7.55 -6.20 -5.09
C ALA A 88 -8.34 -6.25 -3.77
N ASP A 89 -9.63 -6.61 -3.84
CA ASP A 89 -10.47 -6.79 -2.64
C ASP A 89 -9.88 -7.73 -1.60
N GLN A 90 -9.13 -8.74 -2.02
CA GLN A 90 -8.45 -9.67 -1.13
C GLN A 90 -7.54 -8.95 -0.12
N VAL A 91 -6.82 -7.91 -0.56
CA VAL A 91 -5.94 -7.12 0.33
C VAL A 91 -6.75 -6.45 1.43
N PHE A 92 -7.91 -5.86 1.10
CA PHE A 92 -8.77 -5.23 2.09
C PHE A 92 -9.50 -6.23 2.98
N PHE A 93 -9.88 -7.38 2.43
CA PHE A 93 -10.48 -8.47 3.19
C PHE A 93 -9.51 -9.01 4.25
N ASP A 94 -8.22 -9.13 3.91
CA ASP A 94 -7.18 -9.60 4.82
C ASP A 94 -6.78 -8.52 5.86
N LEU A 95 -6.90 -7.25 5.50
CA LEU A 95 -6.77 -6.12 6.44
C LEU A 95 -8.02 -5.90 7.31
N THR A 96 -9.15 -6.53 6.99
CA THR A 96 -10.38 -6.41 7.79
C THR A 96 -10.20 -7.17 9.10
N LEU A 97 -10.29 -6.45 10.22
CA LEU A 97 -10.12 -7.02 11.55
C LEU A 97 -11.26 -7.97 11.89
N LYS A 98 -10.92 -9.11 12.49
CA LYS A 98 -11.86 -10.10 12.99
C LYS A 98 -11.44 -10.44 14.44
N PRO A 99 -12.37 -10.44 15.42
CA PRO A 99 -12.00 -10.65 16.82
C PRO A 99 -11.31 -12.00 17.09
N ASP A 100 -11.65 -13.00 16.28
CA ASP A 100 -11.19 -14.39 16.38
C ASP A 100 -9.93 -14.70 15.55
N LYS A 101 -9.38 -13.72 14.84
CA LYS A 101 -8.19 -13.90 13.98
C LYS A 101 -7.09 -12.91 14.32
N LEU A 102 -5.86 -13.36 14.17
CA LEU A 102 -4.70 -12.50 14.28
C LEU A 102 -4.73 -11.44 13.16
N ALA A 103 -4.61 -10.18 13.56
CA ALA A 103 -4.45 -9.07 12.62
C ALA A 103 -3.09 -9.16 11.93
N LEU A 104 -3.06 -8.94 10.60
CA LEU A 104 -1.83 -9.06 9.82
C LEU A 104 -0.80 -7.98 10.17
N VAL A 105 -1.27 -6.74 10.26
CA VAL A 105 -0.45 -5.55 10.54
C VAL A 105 -1.05 -4.79 11.72
N PRO A 106 -0.94 -5.34 12.94
CA PRO A 106 -1.63 -4.80 14.12
C PRO A 106 -1.18 -3.40 14.52
N ARG A 107 -0.08 -2.88 13.96
CA ARG A 107 0.44 -1.54 14.24
C ARG A 107 0.10 -0.51 13.17
N LEU A 108 -0.55 -0.92 12.07
CA LEU A 108 -0.85 -0.07 10.94
C LEU A 108 -1.75 1.09 11.37
N HIS A 109 -1.28 2.31 11.18
CA HIS A 109 -2.06 3.52 11.41
C HIS A 109 -2.17 4.41 10.18
N THR A 110 -1.30 4.24 9.18
CA THR A 110 -1.33 5.01 7.94
C THR A 110 -1.40 4.09 6.73
N LEU A 111 -2.42 4.27 5.88
CA LEU A 111 -2.63 3.50 4.65
C LEU A 111 -2.93 4.42 3.47
N HIS A 112 -1.95 4.60 2.58
CA HIS A 112 -2.09 5.40 1.36
C HIS A 112 -2.03 4.52 0.13
N LEU A 113 -3.09 4.53 -0.67
CA LEU A 113 -3.21 3.73 -1.87
C LEU A 113 -3.63 4.63 -3.03
N SER A 114 -2.84 4.66 -4.10
CA SER A 114 -3.26 5.29 -5.35
C SER A 114 -2.81 4.53 -6.58
N GLY A 115 -3.63 4.53 -7.63
CA GLY A 115 -3.35 3.76 -8.83
C GLY A 115 -4.60 3.25 -9.52
N ALA A 116 -4.44 2.33 -10.47
CA ALA A 116 -5.54 1.66 -11.16
C ALA A 116 -6.15 0.53 -10.29
N LEU A 117 -6.63 0.88 -9.10
CA LEU A 117 -7.03 -0.10 -8.07
C LEU A 117 -8.34 -0.81 -8.46
N LEU A 118 -8.35 -2.14 -8.43
CA LEU A 118 -9.52 -2.99 -8.71
C LEU A 118 -10.17 -3.47 -7.41
N LEU A 119 -10.80 -2.55 -6.68
CA LEU A 119 -11.55 -2.85 -5.46
C LEU A 119 -13.03 -2.46 -5.53
N HIS A 120 -13.85 -3.15 -4.76
CA HIS A 120 -15.20 -2.73 -4.49
C HIS A 120 -15.23 -1.79 -3.27
N MET A 121 -15.95 -0.68 -3.39
CA MET A 121 -16.06 0.31 -2.31
C MET A 121 -16.71 -0.25 -1.04
N HIS A 122 -17.49 -1.33 -1.14
CA HIS A 122 -18.04 -1.98 0.04
C HIS A 122 -16.96 -2.70 0.85
N THR A 123 -16.05 -3.44 0.22
CA THR A 123 -14.92 -4.12 0.89
C THR A 123 -14.06 -3.13 1.66
N PHE A 124 -13.71 -2.01 1.02
CA PHE A 124 -12.93 -0.95 1.67
C PHE A 124 -13.64 -0.35 2.88
N ARG A 125 -14.95 -0.12 2.77
CA ARG A 125 -15.76 0.37 3.88
C ARG A 125 -15.83 -0.63 5.03
N ASP A 126 -15.94 -1.91 4.74
CA ASP A 126 -16.02 -2.96 5.76
C ASP A 126 -14.70 -3.09 6.51
N MET A 127 -13.56 -2.98 5.80
CA MET A 127 -12.24 -2.86 6.43
C MET A 127 -12.19 -1.64 7.37
N LEU A 128 -12.55 -0.44 6.91
CA LEU A 128 -12.56 0.77 7.75
C LEU A 128 -13.47 0.66 8.97
N LYS A 129 -14.66 0.08 8.80
CA LYS A 129 -15.59 -0.19 9.92
C LYS A 129 -14.93 -1.11 10.95
N SER A 130 -14.34 -2.22 10.51
CA SER A 130 -13.72 -3.20 11.41
C SER A 130 -12.59 -2.60 12.24
N CYS A 131 -11.72 -1.78 11.62
CA CYS A 131 -10.63 -1.08 12.31
C CYS A 131 -11.13 -0.11 13.38
N ARG A 132 -12.38 0.36 13.28
CA ARG A 132 -12.99 1.26 14.27
C ARG A 132 -13.74 0.51 15.36
N THR A 133 -14.48 -0.53 15.00
CA THR A 133 -15.40 -1.20 15.95
C THR A 133 -14.75 -2.34 16.71
N VAL A 134 -13.68 -2.93 16.18
CA VAL A 134 -13.11 -4.18 16.70
C VAL A 134 -11.68 -4.02 17.23
N ALA A 135 -10.97 -2.94 16.90
CA ALA A 135 -9.55 -2.79 17.22
C ALA A 135 -9.20 -3.00 18.72
N ASP A 136 -10.05 -2.51 19.62
CA ASP A 136 -9.81 -2.61 21.07
C ASP A 136 -10.15 -3.99 21.67
N ILE A 137 -10.98 -4.78 20.98
CA ILE A 137 -11.41 -6.10 21.44
C ILE A 137 -10.65 -7.24 20.74
N CYS A 138 -9.78 -6.91 19.78
CA CYS A 138 -8.82 -7.86 19.21
C CYS A 138 -7.78 -8.27 20.25
N SER A 139 -7.36 -9.54 20.20
CA SER A 139 -6.24 -10.05 20.99
C SER A 139 -5.18 -10.64 20.06
N PRO A 140 -3.95 -10.07 20.01
CA PRO A 140 -3.49 -8.89 20.76
C PRO A 140 -4.16 -7.58 20.29
N PRO A 141 -4.12 -6.50 21.11
CA PRO A 141 -4.69 -5.20 20.74
C PRO A 141 -4.11 -4.66 19.44
N VAL A 142 -4.97 -4.06 18.63
CA VAL A 142 -4.61 -3.48 17.33
C VAL A 142 -4.62 -1.97 17.44
N ARG A 143 -3.57 -1.32 16.92
CA ARG A 143 -3.52 0.13 16.78
C ARG A 143 -4.59 0.58 15.79
N ARG A 144 -5.35 1.60 16.15
CA ARG A 144 -6.39 2.16 15.28
C ARG A 144 -5.75 2.86 14.08
N LEU A 145 -6.39 2.72 12.92
CA LEU A 145 -6.07 3.54 11.75
C LEU A 145 -6.30 5.02 12.07
N ALA A 146 -5.31 5.85 11.73
CA ALA A 146 -5.33 7.28 11.91
C ALA A 146 -5.44 8.03 10.57
N GLU A 147 -4.85 7.50 9.51
CA GLU A 147 -4.86 8.14 8.20
C GLU A 147 -5.08 7.10 7.09
N VAL A 148 -6.11 7.32 6.27
CA VAL A 148 -6.40 6.48 5.12
C VAL A 148 -6.66 7.34 3.90
N LYS A 149 -5.81 7.21 2.88
CA LYS A 149 -5.93 7.92 1.62
C LYS A 149 -6.09 6.93 0.48
N LEU A 150 -7.17 7.08 -0.28
CA LEU A 150 -7.46 6.26 -1.46
C LEU A 150 -7.65 7.18 -2.67
N CYS A 151 -6.83 7.01 -3.71
CA CYS A 151 -7.00 7.74 -4.97
C CYS A 151 -7.04 6.79 -6.15
N ARG A 152 -8.22 6.63 -6.77
CA ARG A 152 -8.41 5.68 -7.88
C ARG A 152 -8.17 6.34 -9.21
N PHE A 153 -7.36 5.71 -10.05
CA PHE A 153 -7.14 6.16 -11.41
C PHE A 153 -8.19 5.53 -12.30
N ILE A 154 -8.94 6.39 -13.01
CA ILE A 154 -9.96 5.95 -13.96
C ILE A 154 -9.59 6.44 -15.35
N ARG A 155 -10.00 5.69 -16.37
CA ARG A 155 -9.81 6.09 -17.76
C ARG A 155 -10.79 7.20 -18.09
N ALA A 156 -10.41 8.11 -18.99
CA ALA A 156 -11.30 9.16 -19.48
C ALA A 156 -12.62 8.60 -20.05
N ALA A 157 -12.55 7.47 -20.76
CA ALA A 157 -13.73 6.78 -21.29
C ALA A 157 -14.68 6.26 -20.19
N ASP A 158 -14.16 6.00 -18.99
CA ASP A 158 -14.92 5.50 -17.85
C ASP A 158 -15.38 6.60 -16.89
N GLU A 159 -14.97 7.86 -17.11
CA GLU A 159 -15.21 8.95 -16.16
C GLU A 159 -16.70 9.15 -15.90
N GLN A 160 -17.51 9.26 -16.95
CA GLN A 160 -18.95 9.48 -16.82
C GLN A 160 -19.64 8.37 -16.02
N ARG A 161 -19.13 7.14 -16.11
CA ARG A 161 -19.69 5.96 -15.42
C ARG A 161 -19.19 5.84 -13.98
N LEU A 162 -17.89 5.98 -13.76
CA LEU A 162 -17.24 5.67 -12.48
C LEU A 162 -17.14 6.88 -11.54
N ALA A 163 -16.97 8.09 -12.04
CA ALA A 163 -16.81 9.27 -11.19
C ALA A 163 -18.02 9.51 -10.27
N PRO A 164 -19.29 9.39 -10.71
CA PRO A 164 -20.44 9.54 -9.81
C PRO A 164 -20.46 8.49 -8.69
N ILE A 165 -20.09 7.24 -9.02
CA ILE A 165 -20.02 6.14 -8.05
C ILE A 165 -18.94 6.42 -7.01
N ILE A 166 -17.73 6.78 -7.46
CA ILE A 166 -16.61 7.09 -6.56
C ILE A 166 -16.95 8.30 -5.68
N ARG A 167 -17.53 9.37 -6.22
CA ARG A 167 -17.95 10.55 -5.44
C ARG A 167 -19.01 10.18 -4.40
N ARG A 168 -20.02 9.38 -4.76
CA ARG A 168 -21.04 8.90 -3.82
C ARG A 168 -20.41 8.06 -2.70
N SER A 169 -19.49 7.16 -3.04
CA SER A 169 -18.75 6.36 -2.07
C SER A 169 -17.86 7.22 -1.17
N ALA A 170 -17.14 8.19 -1.71
CA ALA A 170 -16.33 9.13 -0.95
C ALA A 170 -17.17 9.90 0.07
N ASN A 171 -18.33 10.43 -0.35
CA ASN A 171 -19.26 11.10 0.55
C ASN A 171 -19.77 10.17 1.65
N SER A 172 -20.12 8.92 1.32
CA SER A 172 -20.51 7.91 2.30
C SER A 172 -19.38 7.53 3.26
N LEU A 173 -18.11 7.69 2.86
CA LEU A 173 -16.95 7.33 3.67
C LEU A 173 -16.48 8.49 4.57
N ARG A 174 -16.85 9.74 4.27
CA ARG A 174 -16.58 10.89 5.14
C ARG A 174 -17.17 10.75 6.54
N ILE A 175 -18.22 9.95 6.73
CA ILE A 175 -18.79 9.68 8.06
C ILE A 175 -17.82 8.93 8.99
N TYR A 176 -16.79 8.29 8.43
CA TYR A 176 -15.73 7.66 9.21
C TYR A 176 -14.64 8.66 9.62
N SER A 177 -14.55 9.82 8.94
CA SER A 177 -13.60 10.86 9.30
C SER A 177 -14.02 11.55 10.60
N ASN A 178 -13.09 11.65 11.56
CA ASN A 178 -13.27 12.36 12.83
C ASN A 178 -11.90 12.88 13.32
N GLN A 179 -11.79 13.25 14.60
CA GLN A 179 -10.53 13.77 15.17
C GLN A 179 -9.40 12.72 15.23
N ASP A 180 -9.72 11.43 15.21
CA ASP A 180 -8.75 10.33 15.38
C ASP A 180 -8.48 9.55 14.08
N LEU A 181 -9.32 9.71 13.05
CA LEU A 181 -9.20 9.05 11.75
C LEU A 181 -9.50 10.04 10.63
N GLU A 182 -8.54 10.27 9.76
CA GLU A 182 -8.70 11.01 8.51
C GLU A 182 -8.92 10.04 7.34
N VAL A 183 -10.11 10.08 6.73
CA VAL A 183 -10.39 9.31 5.50
C VAL A 183 -10.53 10.26 4.31
N THR A 184 -9.66 10.09 3.33
CA THR A 184 -9.72 10.81 2.05
C THR A 184 -9.88 9.83 0.90
N VAL A 185 -10.95 10.00 0.10
CA VAL A 185 -11.20 9.20 -1.09
C VAL A 185 -11.38 10.11 -2.30
N ASN A 186 -10.51 9.95 -3.29
CA ASN A 186 -10.46 10.74 -4.50
C ASN A 186 -10.37 9.85 -5.74
N TYR A 187 -10.50 10.46 -6.92
CA TYR A 187 -10.14 9.83 -8.18
C TYR A 187 -9.33 10.79 -9.05
N ARG A 188 -8.57 10.22 -9.99
CA ARG A 188 -7.83 10.96 -11.02
C ARG A 188 -8.15 10.34 -12.38
N VAL A 189 -8.38 11.18 -13.37
CA VAL A 189 -8.54 10.72 -14.76
C VAL A 189 -7.15 10.61 -15.39
N VAL A 190 -6.82 9.46 -15.96
CA VAL A 190 -5.51 9.20 -16.57
C VAL A 190 -5.64 8.70 -18.02
N LYS A 191 -4.59 8.91 -18.83
CA LYS A 191 -4.54 8.37 -20.21
C LYS A 191 -3.98 6.94 -20.16
N MET A 192 -4.53 6.04 -20.96
CA MET A 192 -4.12 4.61 -21.04
C MET A 192 -2.61 4.41 -21.20
N LYS A 193 -1.95 5.26 -21.99
CA LYS A 193 -0.51 5.17 -22.24
C LYS A 193 0.36 5.35 -20.98
N ASP A 194 -0.18 6.01 -19.95
CA ASP A 194 0.51 6.29 -18.68
C ASP A 194 0.35 5.13 -17.67
N LEU A 195 -0.49 4.13 -18.00
CA LEU A 195 -0.68 2.92 -17.19
C LEU A 195 0.15 1.72 -17.70
N CYS A 196 0.58 1.72 -18.96
CA CYS A 196 0.99 0.49 -19.65
C CYS A 196 2.45 0.38 -20.12
N LYS A 197 3.27 1.44 -20.12
CA LYS A 197 4.67 1.29 -20.57
C LYS A 197 5.54 0.77 -19.42
N ALA A 198 6.69 0.18 -19.73
CA ALA A 198 7.69 -0.26 -18.76
C ALA A 198 9.02 0.39 -19.12
N ASN A 199 9.74 0.95 -18.14
CA ASN A 199 11.05 1.58 -18.32
C ASN A 199 12.14 0.86 -17.50
N LEU A 200 13.40 1.12 -17.86
CA LEU A 200 14.61 0.60 -17.21
C LEU A 200 15.12 1.62 -16.16
N MET A 201 15.30 1.13 -14.92
CA MET A 201 15.52 1.86 -13.65
C MET A 201 16.68 2.88 -13.55
N LYS A 202 16.47 3.87 -12.67
CA LYS A 202 17.47 4.61 -11.88
C LYS A 202 17.04 4.67 -10.40
N ILE A 203 17.99 4.56 -9.44
CA ILE A 203 17.74 4.63 -8.00
C ILE A 203 17.96 6.06 -7.49
N SER A 204 17.08 6.57 -6.63
CA SER A 204 17.15 7.93 -6.07
C SER A 204 17.59 8.01 -4.60
N SER A 205 17.32 7.04 -3.71
CA SER A 205 17.85 7.02 -2.33
C SER A 205 17.59 5.69 -1.59
N ILE A 206 18.51 5.27 -0.71
CA ILE A 206 18.33 4.26 0.34
C ILE A 206 18.94 4.86 1.60
N SER A 207 18.19 4.98 2.70
CA SER A 207 18.73 5.48 3.97
C SER A 207 18.60 4.43 5.08
N SER A 208 19.71 4.11 5.75
CA SER A 208 19.75 3.26 6.94
C SER A 208 20.13 4.11 8.15
N TRP A 209 19.23 4.28 9.11
CA TRP A 209 19.53 5.00 10.35
C TRP A 209 20.05 4.01 11.39
N ASN A 210 21.38 3.89 11.51
CA ASN A 210 22.00 3.22 12.64
C ASN A 210 21.92 4.14 13.85
N ARG A 211 20.89 4.01 14.69
CA ARG A 211 20.96 4.49 16.07
C ARG A 211 21.63 3.41 16.92
N VAL A 212 22.95 3.52 17.05
CA VAL A 212 23.63 3.00 18.23
C VAL A 212 23.36 4.01 19.33
N LEU A 213 22.57 3.64 20.34
CA LEU A 213 22.49 4.39 21.59
C LEU A 213 23.27 3.61 22.66
N PRO A 214 24.12 4.28 23.46
CA PRO A 214 24.62 3.73 24.72
C PRO A 214 23.53 3.64 25.79
#